data_AF-A0A1E7JBV7-F1
#
_entry.id   AF-A0A1E7JBV7-F1
#
_cell.length_a   1.000
_cell.length_b   1.000
_cell.length_c   1.000
_cell.angle_alpha   90.00
_cell.angle_beta   90.00
_cell.angle_gamma   90.00
#
_symmetry.space_group_name_H-M   'P 1'
#
loop_
_entity.id
_entity.type
_entity.pdbx_description
1 polymer ?
#
loop_
_entity_poly.entity_id
_entity_poly.type
_entity_poly.pdbx_seq_one_letter_code
_entity_poly.pdbx_strand_id
1 'polypeptide(L)'
;MNVLRTKIAKTLLDFGDRVQYSVFESKLDKNLLDKLVLKLIEIIEESEDSIRVYPLCAVCETGISVLGQGKIMKEEDIYIL
;
A
#
# COMPACT_ATOMS: atom_id res chain seq x y z
N MET A 1 0.57 11.64 18.09
CA MET A 1 0.89 10.82 16.90
C MET A 1 0.57 9.38 17.25
N ASN A 2 -0.38 8.73 16.56
CA ASN A 2 -0.79 7.36 16.90
C ASN A 2 0.34 6.39 16.51
N VAL A 3 0.93 5.73 17.51
CA VAL A 3 2.09 4.83 17.37
C VAL A 3 1.75 3.64 16.48
N LEU A 4 0.54 3.09 16.62
CA LEU A 4 0.06 1.94 15.86
C LEU A 4 -0.08 2.28 14.37
N ARG A 5 -0.77 3.37 14.06
CA ARG A 5 -0.87 3.87 12.68
C ARG A 5 0.50 4.08 12.04
N THR A 6 1.46 4.60 12.80
CA THR A 6 2.84 4.82 12.31
C THR A 6 3.57 3.50 12.05
N LYS A 7 3.28 2.45 12.81
CA LYS A 7 3.81 1.10 12.59
C LYS A 7 3.23 0.48 11.32
N ILE A 8 1.89 0.48 11.16
CA ILE A 8 1.19 0.01 9.95
C ILE A 8 1.72 0.73 8.72
N ALA A 9 1.82 2.06 8.81
CA ALA A 9 2.37 2.92 7.80
C ALA A 9 3.76 2.52 7.31
N LYS A 10 4.68 2.24 8.24
CA LYS A 10 6.05 1.82 7.92
C LYS A 10 6.05 0.44 7.28
N THR A 11 5.25 -0.49 7.82
CA THR A 11 5.11 -1.82 7.25
C THR A 11 4.59 -1.79 5.81
N LEU A 12 3.62 -0.94 5.49
CA LEU A 12 3.11 -0.82 4.12
C LEU A 12 4.13 -0.18 3.15
N LEU A 13 4.94 0.76 3.64
CA LEU A 13 6.02 1.39 2.84
C LEU A 13 7.14 0.40 2.46
N ASP A 14 7.34 -0.68 3.22
CA ASP A 14 8.29 -1.73 2.85
C ASP A 14 7.83 -2.56 1.62
N PHE A 15 6.56 -2.41 1.21
CA PHE A 15 5.93 -3.19 0.13
C PHE A 15 5.37 -2.33 -1.00
N GLY A 16 5.43 -1.00 -0.91
CA GLY A 16 4.95 -0.12 -1.97
C GLY A 16 4.90 1.35 -1.56
N ASP A 17 4.10 2.12 -2.28
CA ASP A 17 4.07 3.56 -2.20
C ASP A 17 2.83 4.08 -1.48
N ARG A 18 3.04 5.13 -0.67
CA ARG A 18 1.93 5.85 -0.06
C ARG A 18 1.35 6.87 -1.04
N VAL A 19 0.11 6.65 -1.47
CA VAL A 19 -0.61 7.51 -2.42
C VAL A 19 -1.56 8.51 -1.74
N GLN A 20 -2.03 8.21 -0.53
CA GLN A 20 -2.77 9.14 0.33
C GLN A 20 -2.42 8.91 1.82
N TYR A 21 -3.05 9.66 2.73
CA TYR A 21 -2.72 9.61 4.16
C TYR A 21 -2.79 8.20 4.79
N SER A 22 -3.70 7.35 4.31
CA SER A 22 -3.87 5.95 4.72
C SER A 22 -4.17 5.02 3.54
N VAL A 23 -3.72 5.38 2.33
CA VAL A 23 -3.87 4.55 1.12
C VAL A 23 -2.50 4.30 0.52
N PHE A 24 -2.25 3.05 0.16
CA PHE A 24 -0.98 2.55 -0.33
C PHE A 24 -1.23 1.68 -1.56
N GLU A 25 -0.34 1.78 -2.54
CA GLU A 25 -0.36 1.00 -3.77
C GLU A 25 0.93 0.17 -3.85
N SER A 26 0.81 -1.09 -4.26
CA SER A 26 1.92 -2.03 -4.26
C SER A 26 1.80 -3.00 -5.43
N LYS A 27 2.90 -3.26 -6.13
CA LYS A 27 3.03 -4.34 -7.12
C LYS A 27 3.56 -5.59 -6.44
N LEU A 28 2.66 -6.47 -6.00
CA LEU A 28 3.01 -7.68 -5.23
C LEU A 28 2.59 -8.93 -6.00
N ASP A 29 3.43 -9.96 -5.94
CA ASP A 29 2.98 -11.32 -6.22
C ASP A 29 2.23 -11.91 -5.01
N LYS A 30 1.70 -13.12 -5.17
CA LYS A 30 0.94 -13.80 -4.11
C LYS A 30 1.75 -13.99 -2.83
N ASN A 31 3.03 -14.36 -2.93
CA ASN A 31 3.86 -14.66 -1.77
C ASN A 31 4.17 -13.39 -0.96
N LEU A 32 4.46 -12.28 -1.64
CA LEU A 32 4.68 -10.98 -1.00
C LEU A 32 3.40 -10.44 -0.37
N LEU A 33 2.25 -10.62 -1.03
CA LEU A 33 0.95 -10.25 -0.47
C LEU A 33 0.65 -11.05 0.81
N ASP A 34 0.82 -12.38 0.78
CA ASP A 34 0.58 -13.24 1.94
C ASP A 34 1.49 -12.83 3.12
N LYS A 35 2.76 -12.52 2.83
CA LYS A 35 3.71 -12.00 3.83
C LYS A 35 3.30 -10.64 4.41
N LEU A 36 2.81 -9.73 3.57
CA LEU A 36 2.31 -8.42 4.02
C LEU A 36 1.11 -8.59 4.95
N VAL A 37 0.14 -9.41 4.56
CA VAL A 37 -1.08 -9.65 5.34
C VAL A 37 -0.74 -10.23 6.72
N LEU A 38 0.15 -11.23 6.79
CA LEU A 38 0.61 -11.80 8.07
C LEU A 38 1.22 -10.73 8.99
N LYS A 39 2.09 -9.87 8.45
CA LYS A 39 2.68 -8.76 9.22
C LYS A 39 1.63 -7.77 9.73
N LEU A 40 0.60 -7.48 8.93
CA LEU A 40 -0.43 -6.53 9.32
C LEU A 40 -1.33 -7.08 10.41
N ILE A 41 -1.69 -8.37 10.36
CA ILE A 41 -2.49 -9.04 11.39
C ILE A 41 -1.80 -8.99 12.77
N GLU A 42 -0.46 -9.09 12.82
CA GLU A 42 0.31 -8.96 14.07
C GLU A 42 0.36 -7.53 14.63
N ILE A 43 -0.08 -6.54 13.86
CA ILE A 43 0.04 -5.12 14.20
C ILE A 43 -1.31 -4.52 14.57
N ILE A 44 -2.36 -4.76 13.78
CA ILE A 44 -3.66 -4.10 13.93
C ILE A 44 -4.37 -4.48 15.24
N GLU A 45 -5.23 -3.58 15.72
CA GLU A 45 -6.24 -3.90 16.73
C GLU A 45 -7.58 -4.13 16.01
N GLU A 46 -8.03 -5.39 15.87
CA GLU A 46 -9.19 -5.74 15.05
C GLU A 46 -10.50 -5.04 15.47
N SER A 47 -10.59 -4.62 16.73
CA SER A 47 -11.76 -3.91 17.26
C SER A 47 -11.81 -2.43 16.87
N GLU A 48 -10.68 -1.83 16.49
CA GLU A 48 -10.56 -0.39 16.19
C GLU A 48 -10.09 -0.10 14.76
N ASP A 49 -9.26 -0.98 14.19
CA ASP A 49 -8.64 -0.82 12.88
C ASP A 49 -9.36 -1.63 11.80
N SER A 50 -9.27 -1.15 10.56
CA SER A 50 -9.66 -1.94 9.40
C SER A 50 -8.70 -1.72 8.23
N ILE A 51 -8.32 -2.82 7.57
CA ILE A 51 -7.51 -2.81 6.36
C ILE A 51 -8.29 -3.56 5.28
N ARG A 52 -8.34 -2.97 4.09
CA ARG A 52 -8.94 -3.57 2.90
C ARG A 52 -7.87 -3.65 1.81
N VAL A 53 -7.77 -4.82 1.19
CA VAL A 53 -6.85 -5.06 0.08
C VAL A 53 -7.67 -5.24 -1.18
N TYR A 54 -7.40 -4.41 -2.19
CA TYR A 54 -8.07 -4.47 -3.49
C TYR A 54 -7.04 -4.87 -4.54
N PRO A 55 -7.10 -6.10 -5.09
CA PRO A 55 -6.28 -6.45 -6.24
C PRO A 55 -6.74 -5.64 -7.44
N LEU A 56 -5.81 -4.92 -8.08
CA LEU A 56 -6.06 -4.16 -9.28
C LEU A 56 -5.57 -4.94 -10.50
N CYS A 57 -6.43 -5.03 -11.51
CA CYS A 57 -6.05 -5.55 -12.82
C CYS A 57 -5.28 -4.48 -13.62
N ALA A 58 -4.50 -4.89 -14.63
CA ALA A 58 -3.75 -3.94 -15.46
C ALA A 58 -4.65 -2.87 -16.11
N VAL A 59 -5.84 -3.25 -16.59
CA VAL A 59 -6.82 -2.29 -17.15
C VAL A 59 -7.34 -1.34 -16.07
N CYS A 60 -7.58 -1.86 -14.87
CA CYS A 60 -8.08 -1.12 -13.72
C CYS A 60 -7.07 -0.04 -13.27
N GLU A 61 -5.78 -0.38 -13.30
CA GLU A 61 -4.66 0.54 -13.01
C GLU A 61 -4.63 1.71 -14.00
N THR A 62 -4.79 1.45 -15.30
CA THR A 62 -4.82 2.53 -16.32
C THR A 62 -6.02 3.48 -16.18
N GLY A 63 -7.08 3.04 -15.51
CA GLY A 63 -8.28 3.84 -15.26
C GLY A 63 -8.20 4.74 -14.02
N ILE A 64 -7.10 4.70 -13.26
CA ILE A 64 -6.94 5.49 -12.03
C ILE A 64 -6.94 6.98 -12.39
N SER A 65 -7.90 7.71 -11.82
CA SER A 65 -8.00 9.17 -11.93
C SER A 65 -7.79 9.81 -10.57
N VAL A 66 -6.81 10.69 -10.47
CA VAL A 66 -6.50 11.41 -9.23
C VAL A 66 -7.08 12.82 -9.30
N LEU A 67 -7.93 13.16 -8.35
CA LEU A 67 -8.46 14.52 -8.18
C LEU A 67 -7.77 15.17 -6.97
N GLY A 68 -7.13 16.33 -7.17
CA GLY A 68 -6.40 17.04 -6.11
C GLY A 68 -4.94 16.59 -5.97
N GLN A 69 -4.44 16.52 -4.72
CA GLN A 69 -2.99 16.33 -4.43
C GLN A 69 -2.53 14.86 -4.32
N GLY A 70 -3.36 13.89 -4.74
CA GLY A 70 -2.96 12.48 -4.72
C GLY A 70 -1.79 12.23 -5.68
N LYS A 71 -1.05 11.15 -5.42
CA LYS A 71 -0.01 10.65 -6.34
C LYS A 71 -0.40 9.23 -6.75
N ILE A 72 -0.12 8.85 -7.99
CA ILE A 72 -0.17 7.44 -8.40
C ILE A 72 1.20 6.83 -8.07
N MET A 73 1.24 5.53 -7.77
CA MET A 73 2.50 4.78 -7.69
C MET A 73 3.39 5.11 -8.90
N LYS A 74 4.65 5.49 -8.66
CA LYS A 74 5.58 5.78 -9.75
C LYS A 74 6.25 4.47 -10.15
N GLU A 75 6.21 4.11 -11.43
CA GLU A 75 7.21 3.19 -11.96
C GLU A 75 8.54 3.95 -11.97
N GLU A 76 9.47 3.56 -11.10
CA GLU A 76 10.83 4.07 -11.19
C GLU A 76 11.49 3.43 -12.42
N ASP A 77 11.58 4.21 -13.50
CA ASP A 77 12.49 3.94 -14.60
C ASP A 77 13.94 4.07 -14.08
N ILE A 78 14.44 3.04 -13.38
CA ILE A 78 15.84 2.99 -12.95
C ILE A 78 16.70 2.62 -14.16
N TYR A 79 17.21 3.63 -14.85
CA TYR A 79 18.33 3.49 -15.78
C TYR A 79 19.63 3.63 -14.98
N ILE A 80 20.29 2.52 -14.65
CA ILE A 80 21.69 2.53 -14.22
C ILE A 80 22.54 2.50 -15.50
N LEU A 81 23.26 3.59 -15.76
CA LEU A 81 24.32 3.68 -16.79
C LEU A 81 25.62 3.05 -16.28
#